data_AF-A0A0R2Y0E6-F1
#
_entry.id   AF-A0A0R2Y0E6-F1
#
_cell.length_a   1.000
_cell.length_b   1.000
_cell.length_c   1.000
_cell.angle_alpha   90.00
_cell.angle_beta   90.00
_cell.angle_gamma   90.00
#
_symmetry.space_group_name_H-M   'P 1'
#
loop_
_entity.id
_entity.type
_entity.pdbx_description
1 polymer ?
#
loop_
_entity_poly.entity_id
_entity_poly.type
_entity_poly.pdbx_seq_one_letter_code
_entity_poly.pdbx_strand_id
1 'polypeptide(L)'
;MAAEPSRYGYDEAPTDGYMYAVRYQQAKLACESLPEDLEADYAKAMRLTKEASHEFAKTYAKGLAANLRWRKAAKPEDQVLECDQSQHALRVTVNLARQWFPGGW
;
A
#
# COMPACT_ATOMS: atom_id res chain seq x y z
N MET A 1 20.75 24.37 15.04
CA MET A 1 19.49 24.15 14.33
C MET A 1 19.29 22.65 14.24
N ALA A 2 18.50 22.06 15.13
CA ALA A 2 18.19 20.63 15.05
C ALA A 2 16.97 20.49 14.14
N ALA A 3 17.16 19.83 12.99
CA ALA A 3 16.05 19.49 12.11
C ALA A 3 15.10 18.56 12.88
N GLU A 4 13.83 18.95 12.99
CA GLU A 4 12.79 18.07 13.53
C GLU A 4 12.80 16.76 12.72
N PRO A 5 12.93 15.58 13.36
CA PRO A 5 12.82 14.34 12.62
C PRO A 5 11.42 14.29 12.03
N SER A 6 11.35 14.18 10.70
CA SER A 6 10.12 13.84 9.99
C SER A 6 9.43 12.70 10.75
N ARG A 7 8.25 12.95 11.32
CA ARG A 7 7.45 11.97 12.08
C ARG A 7 7.06 10.71 11.26
N TYR A 8 7.40 10.68 9.98
CA TYR A 8 7.34 9.52 9.12
C TYR A 8 8.76 9.13 8.74
N GLY A 9 9.47 8.47 9.65
CA GLY A 9 10.71 7.78 9.33
C GLY A 9 10.35 6.55 8.50
N TYR A 10 10.84 6.48 7.26
CA TYR A 10 10.74 5.28 6.43
C TYR A 10 11.66 4.16 6.93
N ASP A 11 12.33 4.35 8.07
CA ASP A 11 13.26 3.41 8.68
C ASP A 11 12.54 2.27 9.42
N GLU A 12 11.28 2.47 9.82
CA GLU A 12 10.49 1.51 10.59
C GLU A 12 9.18 1.14 9.90
N ALA A 13 8.70 -0.08 10.17
CA ALA A 13 7.44 -0.56 9.65
C ALA A 13 6.26 0.26 10.21
N PRO A 14 5.26 0.61 9.37
CA PRO A 14 4.15 1.45 9.78
C PRO A 14 3.25 0.72 10.79
N THR A 15 2.68 1.49 11.71
CA THR A 15 1.70 1.00 12.70
C THR A 15 0.25 1.30 12.33
N ASP A 16 0.00 2.14 11.31
CA ASP A 16 -1.31 2.39 10.73
C ASP A 16 -1.39 1.81 9.30
N GLY A 17 -2.26 0.82 9.12
CA GLY A 17 -2.50 0.13 7.87
C GLY A 17 -3.69 0.63 7.07
N TYR A 18 -4.47 1.59 7.57
CA TYR A 18 -5.71 2.04 6.93
C TYR A 18 -5.45 2.54 5.51
N MET A 19 -4.48 3.44 5.34
CA MET A 19 -4.14 4.02 4.04
C MET A 19 -3.54 3.01 3.06
N TYR A 20 -2.83 1.99 3.57
CA TYR A 20 -2.29 0.92 2.74
C TYR A 20 -3.41 0.08 2.13
N ALA A 21 -4.38 -0.34 2.95
CA ALA A 21 -5.56 -1.07 2.47
C ALA A 21 -6.39 -0.27 1.46
N VAL A 22 -6.64 1.02 1.75
CA VAL A 22 -7.39 1.91 0.83
C VAL A 22 -6.68 2.05 -0.51
N ARG A 23 -5.36 2.29 -0.52
CA ARG A 23 -4.57 2.41 -1.75
C ARG A 23 -4.58 1.11 -2.55
N TYR A 24 -4.49 -0.03 -1.89
CA TYR A 24 -4.57 -1.32 -2.54
C TYR A 24 -5.92 -1.52 -3.25
N GLN A 25 -7.03 -1.20 -2.59
CA GLN A 25 -8.34 -1.28 -3.21
C GLN A 25 -8.50 -0.29 -4.38
N GLN A 26 -8.00 0.95 -4.23
CA GLN A 26 -7.98 1.93 -5.33
C GLN A 26 -7.19 1.41 -6.53
N ALA A 27 -6.04 0.76 -6.30
CA ALA A 27 -5.22 0.18 -7.36
C ALA A 27 -5.97 -0.91 -8.12
N LYS A 28 -6.68 -1.80 -7.42
CA LYS A 28 -7.51 -2.84 -8.06
C LYS A 28 -8.64 -2.24 -8.90
N LEU A 29 -9.24 -1.14 -8.43
CA LEU A 29 -10.31 -0.46 -9.17
C LEU A 29 -9.78 0.29 -10.39
N ALA A 30 -8.63 0.96 -10.28
CA ALA A 30 -8.02 1.71 -11.38
C ALA A 30 -7.50 0.79 -12.50
N CYS A 31 -6.83 -0.31 -12.13
CA CYS A 31 -6.21 -1.23 -13.07
C CYS A 31 -7.14 -2.33 -13.61
N GLU A 32 -8.33 -2.51 -13.02
CA GLU A 32 -9.23 -3.67 -13.19
C GLU A 32 -8.61 -5.01 -12.73
N SER A 33 -7.33 -5.24 -13.02
CA SER A 33 -6.50 -6.35 -12.52
C SER A 33 -5.06 -5.88 -12.30
N LEU A 34 -4.44 -6.29 -11.20
CA LEU A 34 -3.03 -6.03 -10.93
C LEU A 34 -2.17 -7.18 -11.45
N PRO A 35 -0.90 -6.94 -11.81
CA PRO A 35 0.06 -8.01 -12.08
C PRO A 35 0.15 -8.98 -10.89
N GLU A 36 0.10 -10.29 -11.16
CA GLU A 36 0.02 -11.34 -10.14
C GLU A 36 1.24 -11.34 -9.20
N ASP A 37 2.43 -11.09 -9.76
CA ASP A 37 3.69 -10.95 -9.03
C ASP A 37 3.62 -9.79 -8.03
N LEU A 38 3.11 -8.63 -8.47
CA LEU A 38 2.94 -7.45 -7.63
C LEU A 38 1.89 -7.68 -6.53
N GLU A 39 0.77 -8.33 -6.83
CA GLU A 39 -0.27 -8.63 -5.85
C GLU A 39 0.25 -9.61 -4.78
N ALA A 40 0.98 -10.64 -5.18
CA ALA A 40 1.60 -11.60 -4.26
C ALA A 40 2.65 -10.95 -3.36
N ASP A 41 3.55 -10.15 -3.93
CA ASP A 41 4.57 -9.43 -3.17
C ASP A 41 3.92 -8.43 -2.20
N TYR A 42 2.89 -7.70 -2.64
CA TYR A 42 2.17 -6.78 -1.77
C TYR A 42 1.44 -7.52 -0.63
N ALA A 43 0.79 -8.64 -0.92
CA ALA A 43 0.15 -9.46 0.11
C ALA A 43 1.16 -9.96 1.15
N LYS A 44 2.35 -10.35 0.71
CA LYS A 44 3.46 -10.74 1.58
C LYS A 44 3.97 -9.58 2.44
N ALA A 45 4.20 -8.41 1.85
CA ALA A 45 4.55 -7.19 2.56
C ALA A 45 3.53 -6.88 3.68
N MET A 46 2.24 -6.87 3.35
CA MET A 46 1.19 -6.58 4.31
C MET A 46 1.10 -7.63 5.41
N ARG A 47 1.37 -8.91 5.10
CA ARG A 47 1.40 -9.98 6.11
C ARG A 47 2.52 -9.72 7.14
N LEU A 48 3.74 -9.45 6.69
CA LEU A 48 4.88 -9.17 7.57
C LEU A 48 4.60 -7.96 8.46
N THR A 49 4.04 -6.88 7.90
CA THR A 49 3.68 -5.69 8.68
C THR A 49 2.58 -5.96 9.70
N LYS A 50 1.58 -6.79 9.38
CA LYS A 50 0.52 -7.21 10.32
C LYS A 50 1.07 -8.06 11.47
N GLU A 51 2.02 -8.94 11.18
CA GLU A 51 2.69 -9.77 12.19
C GLU A 51 3.56 -8.91 13.11
N ALA A 52 4.19 -7.85 12.58
CA ALA A 52 4.99 -6.91 13.34
C ALA A 52 4.17 -5.92 14.20
N SER A 53 2.94 -5.59 13.80
CA SER A 53 2.09 -4.62 14.52
C SER A 53 0.60 -4.99 14.51
N HIS A 54 0.08 -5.26 15.71
CA HIS A 54 -1.35 -5.54 15.91
C HIS A 54 -2.25 -4.34 15.58
N GLU A 55 -1.81 -3.11 15.88
CA GLU A 55 -2.55 -1.90 15.51
C GLU A 55 -2.60 -1.71 13.99
N PHE A 56 -1.52 -2.07 13.28
CA PHE A 56 -1.51 -2.07 11.82
C PHE A 56 -2.55 -3.05 11.28
N ALA A 57 -2.59 -4.27 11.81
CA ALA A 57 -3.57 -5.27 11.36
C ALA A 57 -5.01 -4.80 11.54
N LYS A 58 -5.33 -4.17 12.68
CA LYS A 58 -6.65 -3.64 12.99
C LYS A 58 -7.06 -2.50 12.06
N THR A 59 -6.17 -1.54 11.83
CA THR A 59 -6.43 -0.38 10.96
C THR A 59 -6.45 -0.77 9.49
N TYR A 60 -5.62 -1.71 9.06
CA TYR A 60 -5.66 -2.31 7.72
C TYR A 60 -7.01 -2.99 7.43
N ALA A 61 -7.52 -3.80 8.36
CA ALA A 61 -8.82 -4.44 8.21
C ALA A 61 -9.96 -3.40 8.09
N LYS A 62 -9.90 -2.30 8.85
CA LYS A 62 -10.84 -1.17 8.70
C LYS A 62 -10.74 -0.53 7.32
N GLY A 63 -9.52 -0.33 6.81
CA GLY A 63 -9.30 0.22 5.48
C GLY A 63 -9.88 -0.68 4.38
N LEU A 64 -9.73 -2.00 4.50
CA LEU A 64 -10.34 -2.95 3.55
C LEU A 64 -11.88 -2.92 3.58
N ALA A 65 -12.48 -2.59 4.72
CA ALA A 65 -13.92 -2.43 4.85
C ALA A 65 -14.41 -1.04 4.41
N ALA A 66 -13.50 -0.11 4.07
CA ALA A 66 -13.88 1.23 3.68
C ALA A 66 -14.64 1.21 2.35
N ASN A 67 -15.79 1.88 2.31
CA ASN A 67 -16.52 2.07 1.07
C ASN A 67 -15.87 3.19 0.27
N LEU A 68 -15.05 2.81 -0.70
CA LEU A 68 -14.37 3.76 -1.56
C LEU A 68 -15.32 4.32 -2.60
N ARG A 69 -15.54 5.64 -2.54
CA ARG A 69 -16.15 6.40 -3.63
C ARG A 69 -15.15 6.49 -4.78
N TRP A 70 -14.96 5.39 -5.49
CA TRP A 70 -14.20 5.36 -6.72
C TRP A 70 -15.07 5.86 -7.87
N ARG A 71 -14.51 6.74 -8.69
CA ARG A 71 -15.10 7.17 -9.96
C ARG A 71 -14.18 6.70 -11.06
N LYS A 72 -14.72 5.98 -12.03
CA LYS A 72 -13.98 5.63 -13.25
C LYS A 72 -13.55 6.92 -13.93
N ALA A 73 -12.29 7.00 -14.34
CA ALA A 73 -11.78 8.15 -15.07
C ALA A 73 -12.61 8.40 -16.34
N ALA A 74 -12.83 9.67 -16.67
CA ALA A 74 -13.67 10.05 -17.80
C ALA A 74 -13.03 9.67 -19.15
N LYS A 75 -11.70 9.52 -19.18
CA LYS A 75 -10.93 9.19 -20.36
C LYS A 75 -10.07 7.94 -20.15
N PRO A 76 -9.88 7.10 -21.19
CA PRO A 76 -9.02 5.92 -21.10
C PRO A 76 -7.56 6.24 -20.76
N GLU A 77 -7.04 7.36 -21.27
CA GLU A 77 -5.67 7.82 -20.99
C GLU A 77 -5.43 8.12 -19.50
N ASP A 78 -6.42 8.73 -18.85
CA ASP A 78 -6.38 9.02 -17.42
C ASP A 78 -6.46 7.72 -16.58
N GLN A 79 -7.25 6.74 -17.03
CA GLN A 79 -7.34 5.43 -16.37
C GLN A 79 -6.01 4.67 -16.42
N VAL A 80 -5.32 4.69 -17.55
CA VAL A 80 -3.98 4.06 -17.69
C VAL A 80 -2.99 4.74 -16.75
N LEU A 81 -2.97 6.07 -16.70
CA LEU A 81 -2.09 6.82 -15.82
C LEU A 81 -2.37 6.54 -14.34
N GLU A 82 -3.63 6.51 -13.93
CA GLU A 82 -4.03 6.18 -12.55
C GLU A 82 -3.62 4.75 -12.18
N CYS A 83 -3.75 3.80 -13.11
CA CYS A 83 -3.30 2.44 -12.90
C CYS A 83 -1.77 2.36 -12.73
N ASP A 84 -1.00 2.99 -13.62
CA ASP A 84 0.47 2.99 -13.56
C ASP A 84 0.98 3.62 -12.25
N GLN A 85 0.39 4.75 -11.85
CA GLN A 85 0.72 5.40 -10.58
C GLN A 85 0.38 4.51 -9.38
N SER A 86 -0.75 3.82 -9.43
CA SER A 86 -1.18 2.89 -8.38
C SER A 86 -0.24 1.70 -8.27
N GLN A 87 0.13 1.07 -9.39
CA GLN A 87 1.11 -0.01 -9.42
C GLN A 87 2.47 0.44 -8.88
N HIS A 88 2.93 1.63 -9.29
CA HIS A 88 4.17 2.20 -8.78
C HIS A 88 4.13 2.39 -7.25
N ALA A 89 3.03 2.90 -6.69
CA ALA A 89 2.87 3.07 -5.25
C ALA A 89 2.90 1.72 -4.49
N LEU A 90 2.30 0.67 -5.06
CA LEU A 90 2.36 -0.68 -4.49
C LEU A 90 3.79 -1.23 -4.52
N ARG A 91 4.52 -1.06 -5.63
CA ARG A 91 5.92 -1.48 -5.75
C ARG A 91 6.83 -0.77 -4.75
N VAL A 92 6.63 0.53 -4.54
CA VAL A 92 7.34 1.29 -3.50
C VAL A 92 7.04 0.72 -2.12
N THR A 93 5.78 0.38 -1.84
CA THR A 93 5.40 -0.24 -0.56
C THR A 93 6.08 -1.60 -0.36
N VAL A 94 6.12 -2.43 -1.39
CA VAL A 94 6.83 -3.73 -1.37
C VAL A 94 8.32 -3.52 -1.07
N ASN A 95 8.97 -2.56 -1.75
CA ASN A 95 10.38 -2.27 -1.53
C ASN A 95 10.67 -1.78 -0.11
N LEU A 96 9.79 -0.94 0.46
CA LEU A 96 9.91 -0.52 1.85
C LEU A 96 9.75 -1.70 2.82
N ALA A 97 8.79 -2.58 2.57
CA ALA A 97 8.64 -3.80 3.38
C ALA A 97 9.83 -4.76 3.25
N ARG A 98 10.55 -4.78 2.12
CA ARG A 98 11.84 -5.48 1.97
C ARG A 98 12.94 -4.88 2.85
N GLN A 99 12.95 -3.56 3.01
CA GLN A 99 13.90 -2.88 3.88
C GLN A 99 13.60 -3.12 5.36
N TRP A 100 12.32 -3.09 5.76
CA TRP A 100 11.92 -3.33 7.15
C TRP A 100 12.07 -4.79 7.58
N PHE A 101 11.88 -5.73 6.66
CA PHE A 101 11.86 -7.17 6.94
C PHE A 101 12.84 -7.96 6.06
N PRO A 102 14.15 -7.71 6.14
CA PRO A 102 15.14 -8.29 5.22
C PRO A 102 15.19 -9.83 5.23
N GLY A 103 14.79 -10.49 6.33
CA GLY A 103 14.72 -11.95 6.44
C GLY A 103 13.35 -12.57 6.12
N GLY A 104 12.35 -11.76 5.76
CA GLY A 104 10.97 -12.21 5.56
C GLY A 104 10.61 -12.55 4.11
N TRP A 105 11.52 -12.32 3.15
CA TRP A 105 11.27 -12.37 1.70
C TRP A 105 11.74 -13.66 1.03
#